data_AF-A0A7J2NN46-F1
#
_entry.id   AF-A0A7J2NN46-F1
#
_cell.length_a   1.000
_cell.length_b   1.000
_cell.length_c   1.000
_cell.angle_alpha   90.00
_cell.angle_beta   90.00
_cell.angle_gamma   90.00
#
_symmetry.space_group_name_H-M   'P 1'
#
loop_
_entity.id
_entity.type
_entity.pdbx_description
1 polymer ?
#
loop_
_entity_poly.entity_id
_entity_poly.type
_entity_poly.pdbx_seq_one_letter_code
_entity_poly.pdbx_strand_id
1 'polypeptide(L)'
;MVPLKGNLKTVLADKLEPQQLKQIYKTYDIVGDVAIVRVPEPHKHLSKLIAEAIMDTHREVKSVWRQVSSVSGVHRLRGLEFLLGEKTTETRYKEHGCVYKTDLRKAYFSPRLSYERLRIAKLVQRGEVVLNMFAGVGCYSISIAKHSQPLKVYSVDVNSSAVKYLRENIRLNRVADVVVPIQGDAKRVTEQQLQNVADRVLLPLPERAYEYLDYAMLALKPAGGCIHFYGFEYANNKENAVKKAETKVSEKLRRLCRAFQVEFGRIVRPIGPRWYQVVLDIHVKT
;
A
#
# COMPACT_ATOMS: atom_id res chain seq x y z
N MET A 1 19.32 2.65 -1.40
CA MET A 1 18.58 2.99 -2.63
C MET A 1 19.27 2.23 -3.75
N VAL A 2 18.73 1.10 -4.21
CA VAL A 2 19.31 0.39 -5.35
C VAL A 2 19.01 1.26 -6.59
N PRO A 3 20.00 1.66 -7.40
CA PRO A 3 19.74 2.49 -8.56
C PRO A 3 18.85 1.74 -9.55
N LEU A 4 17.85 2.40 -10.12
CA LEU A 4 17.14 1.89 -11.30
C LEU A 4 18.17 1.72 -12.42
N LYS A 5 18.56 0.49 -12.74
CA LYS A 5 19.19 0.17 -14.02
C LYS A 5 18.18 0.48 -15.12
N GLY A 6 18.23 1.71 -15.65
CA GLY A 6 17.49 2.18 -16.82
C GLY A 6 15.98 2.35 -16.66
N ASN A 7 15.46 3.48 -17.13
CA ASN A 7 14.04 3.60 -17.50
C ASN A 7 13.75 2.64 -18.68
N LEU A 8 12.56 2.03 -18.75
CA LEU A 8 12.17 1.12 -19.83
C LEU A 8 12.43 1.69 -21.24
N LYS A 9 12.20 2.99 -21.43
CA LYS A 9 12.47 3.66 -22.72
C LYS A 9 13.95 3.68 -23.08
N THR A 10 14.84 3.71 -22.10
CA THR A 10 16.29 3.64 -22.32
C THR A 10 16.71 2.23 -22.72
N VAL A 11 16.14 1.21 -22.06
CA VAL A 11 16.41 -0.20 -22.39
C VAL A 11 15.91 -0.56 -23.81
N LEU A 12 14.84 0.09 -24.26
CA LEU A 12 14.21 -0.16 -25.55
C LEU A 12 14.63 0.83 -26.65
N ALA A 13 15.55 1.76 -26.38
CA ALA A 13 15.88 2.85 -27.29
C ALA A 13 16.36 2.36 -28.66
N ASP A 14 17.17 1.29 -28.67
CA ASP A 14 17.72 0.69 -29.90
C ASP A 14 16.81 -0.40 -30.50
N LYS A 15 15.66 -0.67 -29.87
CA LYS A 15 14.75 -1.77 -30.24
C LYS A 15 13.38 -1.28 -30.75
N LEU A 16 13.07 0.01 -30.63
CA LEU A 16 11.77 0.57 -30.97
C LEU A 16 11.92 1.92 -31.68
N GLU A 17 10.98 2.21 -32.59
CA GLU A 17 10.92 3.49 -33.26
C GLU A 17 10.65 4.65 -32.26
N PRO A 18 11.16 5.87 -32.51
CA PRO A 18 10.97 7.02 -31.61
C PRO A 18 9.50 7.31 -31.28
N GLN A 19 8.59 7.05 -32.23
CA GLN A 19 7.16 7.25 -32.04
C GLN A 19 6.53 6.18 -31.12
N GLN A 20 6.98 4.93 -31.20
CA GLN A 20 6.58 3.84 -30.30
C GLN A 20 7.12 4.09 -28.89
N LEU A 21 8.39 4.52 -28.77
CA LEU A 21 9.02 4.88 -27.48
C LEU A 21 8.26 5.99 -26.75
N LYS A 22 7.69 6.96 -27.47
CA LYS A 22 6.88 8.02 -26.85
C LYS A 22 5.59 7.47 -26.23
N GLN A 23 4.99 6.44 -26.81
CA GLN A 23 3.67 5.91 -26.45
C GLN A 23 3.70 4.77 -25.42
N ILE A 24 4.86 4.14 -25.19
CA ILE A 24 5.01 3.15 -24.11
C ILE A 24 5.16 3.82 -22.73
N TYR A 25 4.74 3.12 -21.68
CA TYR A 25 4.91 3.56 -20.31
C TYR A 25 6.39 3.57 -19.92
N LYS A 26 6.80 4.64 -19.20
CA LYS A 26 8.17 4.82 -18.71
C LYS A 26 8.54 3.87 -17.56
N THR A 27 7.56 3.51 -16.74
CA THR A 27 7.77 2.83 -15.45
C THR A 27 7.05 1.49 -15.41
N TYR A 28 7.68 0.53 -14.75
CA TYR A 28 7.15 -0.78 -14.40
C TYR A 28 7.47 -1.04 -12.92
N ASP A 29 6.78 -2.02 -12.32
CA ASP A 29 7.02 -2.42 -10.94
C ASP A 29 7.70 -3.79 -10.93
N ILE A 30 8.78 -3.95 -10.15
CA ILE A 30 9.34 -5.26 -9.79
C ILE A 30 8.96 -5.56 -8.34
N VAL A 31 8.36 -6.73 -8.12
CA VAL A 31 8.03 -7.25 -6.79
C VAL A 31 8.69 -8.61 -6.65
N GLY A 32 9.78 -8.66 -5.88
CA GLY A 32 10.59 -9.87 -5.79
C GLY A 32 11.18 -10.22 -7.14
N ASP A 33 10.85 -11.39 -7.66
CA ASP A 33 11.23 -11.90 -8.98
C ASP A 33 10.12 -11.76 -10.04
N VAL A 34 9.04 -11.00 -9.77
CA VAL A 34 7.94 -10.76 -10.71
C VAL A 34 7.91 -9.30 -11.16
N ALA A 35 7.96 -9.08 -12.47
CA ALA A 35 7.80 -7.76 -13.08
C ALA A 35 6.37 -7.55 -13.60
N ILE A 36 5.79 -6.39 -13.29
CA ILE A 36 4.49 -5.95 -13.80
C ILE A 36 4.69 -4.73 -14.71
N VAL A 37 4.33 -4.88 -15.98
CA VAL A 37 4.36 -3.83 -16.98
C VAL A 37 2.97 -3.34 -17.35
N ARG A 38 2.91 -2.14 -17.93
CA ARG A 38 1.73 -1.65 -18.63
C ARG A 38 2.09 -1.43 -20.08
N VAL A 39 1.26 -1.96 -20.98
CA VAL A 39 1.41 -1.79 -22.42
C VAL A 39 0.05 -1.37 -22.96
N PRO A 40 -0.08 -0.18 -23.59
CA PRO A 40 -1.34 0.24 -24.19
C PRO A 40 -1.82 -0.75 -25.24
N GLU A 41 -3.13 -0.88 -25.41
CA GLU A 41 -3.72 -1.85 -26.35
C GLU A 41 -3.18 -1.74 -27.79
N PRO A 42 -3.01 -0.53 -28.37
CA PRO A 42 -2.42 -0.39 -29.71
C PRO A 42 -1.00 -0.96 -29.85
N HIS A 43 -0.28 -1.06 -28.72
CA HIS A 43 1.12 -1.53 -28.65
C HIS A 43 1.25 -2.93 -28.05
N LYS A 44 0.14 -3.68 -27.91
CA LYS A 44 0.15 -5.02 -27.30
C LYS A 44 1.15 -5.97 -27.97
N HIS A 45 1.34 -5.84 -29.29
CA HIS A 45 2.32 -6.62 -30.06
C HIS A 45 3.77 -6.48 -29.55
N LEU A 46 4.11 -5.36 -28.89
CA LEU A 46 5.44 -5.13 -28.30
C LEU A 46 5.63 -5.81 -26.94
N SER A 47 4.60 -6.42 -26.35
CA SER A 47 4.66 -6.93 -24.97
C SER A 47 5.76 -7.99 -24.77
N LYS A 48 6.00 -8.85 -25.76
CA LYS A 48 7.05 -9.87 -25.70
C LYS A 48 8.44 -9.25 -25.69
N LEU A 49 8.70 -8.32 -26.62
CA LEU A 49 9.96 -7.57 -26.69
C LEU A 49 10.25 -6.79 -25.40
N ILE A 50 9.21 -6.15 -24.83
CA ILE A 50 9.30 -5.44 -23.55
C ILE A 50 9.66 -6.41 -22.42
N ALA A 51 9.05 -7.60 -22.39
CA ALA A 51 9.32 -8.60 -21.36
C ALA A 51 10.74 -9.16 -21.44
N GLU A 52 11.23 -9.48 -22.65
CA GLU A 52 12.61 -9.91 -22.90
C GLU A 52 13.60 -8.86 -22.43
N ALA A 53 13.38 -7.60 -22.82
CA ALA A 53 14.23 -6.48 -22.40
C ALA A 53 14.30 -6.30 -20.87
N ILE A 54 13.19 -6.53 -20.15
CA ILE A 54 13.16 -6.47 -18.69
C ILE A 54 13.97 -7.61 -18.07
N MET A 55 13.81 -8.85 -18.53
CA MET A 55 14.56 -10.00 -18.02
C MET A 55 16.06 -9.92 -18.35
N ASP A 56 16.42 -9.30 -19.47
CA ASP A 56 17.83 -9.02 -19.81
C ASP A 56 18.45 -7.98 -18.87
N THR A 57 17.66 -6.99 -18.46
CA THR A 57 18.12 -5.91 -17.57
C THR A 57 18.18 -6.35 -16.11
N HIS A 58 17.19 -7.13 -15.67
CA HIS A 58 16.99 -7.57 -14.29
C HIS A 58 17.03 -9.09 -14.23
N ARG A 59 18.24 -9.63 -14.04
CA ARG A 59 18.49 -11.09 -14.05
C ARG A 59 17.78 -11.84 -12.92
N GLU A 60 17.35 -11.14 -11.88
CA GLU A 60 16.54 -11.67 -10.79
C GLU A 60 15.06 -11.85 -11.15
N VAL A 61 14.58 -11.19 -12.21
CA VAL A 61 13.19 -11.32 -12.66
C VAL A 61 13.03 -12.66 -13.38
N LYS A 62 12.10 -13.47 -12.87
CA LYS A 62 11.77 -14.79 -13.41
C LYS A 62 10.43 -14.81 -14.12
N SER A 63 9.58 -13.82 -13.90
CA SER A 63 8.24 -13.78 -14.47
C SER A 63 7.83 -12.36 -14.83
N VAL A 64 7.31 -12.15 -16.04
CA VAL A 64 6.83 -10.85 -16.51
C VAL A 64 5.35 -10.92 -16.87
N TRP A 65 4.58 -9.97 -16.33
CA TRP A 65 3.14 -9.87 -16.53
C TRP A 65 2.73 -8.47 -16.98
N ARG A 66 1.71 -8.41 -17.84
CA ARG A 66 1.04 -7.18 -18.24
C ARG A 66 -0.16 -6.92 -17.35
N GLN A 67 -0.23 -5.73 -16.75
CA GLN A 67 -1.44 -5.25 -16.10
C GLN A 67 -2.47 -4.82 -17.16
N VAL A 68 -3.61 -5.50 -17.19
CA VAL A 68 -4.69 -5.29 -18.17
C VAL A 68 -5.92 -4.59 -17.62
N SER A 69 -6.01 -4.41 -16.29
CA SER A 69 -7.07 -3.62 -15.65
C SER A 69 -6.50 -2.63 -14.64
N SER A 70 -7.29 -1.62 -14.27
CA SER A 70 -7.02 -0.82 -13.07
C SER A 70 -7.11 -1.68 -11.81
N VAL A 71 -6.57 -1.17 -10.70
CA VAL A 71 -6.73 -1.77 -9.37
C VAL A 71 -8.12 -1.41 -8.88
N SER A 72 -9.00 -2.39 -8.67
CA SER A 72 -10.41 -2.13 -8.34
C SER A 72 -11.03 -3.22 -7.44
N GLY A 73 -12.29 -3.01 -7.07
CA GLY A 73 -13.07 -3.92 -6.24
C GLY A 73 -12.66 -3.93 -4.76
N VAL A 74 -13.44 -4.66 -3.96
CA VAL A 74 -13.27 -4.74 -2.50
C VAL A 74 -11.87 -5.24 -2.11
N HIS A 75 -11.30 -6.17 -2.89
CA HIS A 75 -9.97 -6.75 -2.64
C HIS A 75 -8.82 -6.01 -3.34
N ARG A 76 -9.10 -4.91 -4.06
CA ARG A 76 -8.09 -4.09 -4.76
C ARG A 76 -7.18 -4.92 -5.68
N LEU A 77 -7.77 -5.84 -6.45
CA LEU A 77 -7.03 -6.70 -7.36
C LEU A 77 -6.88 -6.04 -8.73
N ARG A 78 -5.91 -6.52 -9.51
CA ARG A 78 -5.65 -6.10 -10.88
C ARG A 78 -5.62 -7.32 -11.79
N GLY A 79 -6.10 -7.18 -13.02
CA GLY A 79 -5.95 -8.18 -14.07
C GLY A 79 -4.49 -8.25 -14.50
N LEU A 80 -3.94 -9.46 -14.56
CA LEU A 80 -2.58 -9.74 -15.01
C LEU A 80 -2.61 -10.80 -16.13
N GLU A 81 -2.02 -10.45 -17.27
CA GLU A 81 -1.80 -11.32 -18.43
C GLU A 81 -0.32 -11.73 -18.46
N PHE A 82 -0.05 -13.03 -18.54
CA PHE A 82 1.32 -13.55 -18.55
C PHE A 82 2.02 -13.20 -19.87
N LEU A 83 3.28 -12.78 -19.80
CA LEU A 83 4.08 -12.45 -20.99
C LEU A 83 5.26 -13.39 -21.20
N LEU A 84 6.10 -13.61 -20.17
CA LEU A 84 7.37 -14.34 -20.32
C LEU A 84 7.86 -14.92 -18.98
N GLY A 85 8.63 -16.00 -19.06
CA GLY A 85 9.31 -16.63 -17.92
C GLY A 85 8.49 -17.72 -17.22
N GLU A 86 8.65 -17.85 -15.91
CA GLU A 86 7.87 -18.78 -15.10
C GLU A 86 6.43 -18.27 -14.94
N LYS A 87 5.42 -19.12 -15.16
CA LYS A 87 4.01 -18.70 -15.10
C LYS A 87 3.47 -18.65 -13.66
N THR A 88 4.08 -17.81 -12.83
CA THR A 88 3.68 -17.55 -11.43
C THR A 88 3.57 -16.06 -11.13
N THR A 89 2.63 -15.70 -10.25
CA THR A 89 2.53 -14.36 -9.64
C THR A 89 2.82 -14.38 -8.14
N GLU A 90 3.12 -15.56 -7.58
CA GLU A 90 3.58 -15.71 -6.21
C GLU A 90 5.08 -15.40 -6.14
N THR A 91 5.48 -14.56 -5.21
CA THR A 91 6.85 -14.08 -5.07
C THR A 91 7.18 -13.71 -3.62
N ARG A 92 8.46 -13.46 -3.35
CA ARG A 92 8.97 -12.91 -2.09
C ARG A 92 9.65 -11.57 -2.35
N TYR A 93 9.12 -10.53 -1.76
CA TYR A 93 9.66 -9.18 -1.83
C TYR A 93 10.33 -8.79 -0.52
N LYS A 94 11.49 -8.14 -0.59
CA LYS A 94 12.26 -7.72 0.57
C LYS A 94 12.35 -6.19 0.61
N GLU A 95 12.15 -5.61 1.78
CA GLU A 95 12.43 -4.20 2.03
C GLU A 95 12.70 -3.95 3.52
N HIS A 96 13.62 -3.03 3.82
CA HIS A 96 13.89 -2.57 5.20
C HIS A 96 14.05 -3.72 6.22
N GLY A 97 14.75 -4.80 5.84
CA GLY A 97 14.96 -5.97 6.70
C GLY A 97 13.74 -6.87 6.90
N CYS A 98 12.63 -6.62 6.19
CA CYS A 98 11.41 -7.41 6.21
C CYS A 98 11.28 -8.23 4.91
N VAL A 99 10.60 -9.38 5.01
CA VAL A 99 10.33 -10.28 3.87
C VAL A 99 8.83 -10.49 3.73
N TYR A 100 8.28 -10.27 2.54
CA TYR A 100 6.85 -10.38 2.25
C TYR A 100 6.62 -11.34 1.12
N LYS A 101 6.01 -12.49 1.42
CA LYS A 101 5.45 -13.38 0.42
C LYS A 101 4.05 -12.89 0.03
N THR A 102 3.75 -12.91 -1.25
CA THR A 102 2.44 -12.49 -1.80
C THR A 102 2.21 -13.14 -3.15
N ASP A 103 0.94 -13.29 -3.54
CA ASP A 103 0.54 -13.53 -4.93
C ASP A 103 -0.16 -12.28 -5.47
N LEU A 104 0.43 -11.68 -6.52
CA LEU A 104 0.02 -10.40 -7.09
C LEU A 104 -1.36 -10.44 -7.78
N ARG A 105 -1.92 -11.63 -8.03
CA ARG A 105 -3.30 -11.81 -8.50
C ARG A 105 -4.31 -11.95 -7.37
N LYS A 106 -3.86 -12.34 -6.18
CA LYS A 106 -4.73 -12.68 -5.04
C LYS A 106 -4.71 -11.64 -3.93
N ALA A 107 -3.69 -10.80 -3.84
CA ALA A 107 -3.59 -9.75 -2.84
C ALA A 107 -2.97 -8.48 -3.43
N TYR A 108 -3.48 -7.32 -3.01
CA TYR A 108 -2.90 -6.04 -3.39
C TYR A 108 -1.50 -5.88 -2.80
N PHE A 109 -0.55 -5.54 -3.66
CA PHE A 109 0.80 -5.16 -3.26
C PHE A 109 1.30 -3.99 -4.11
N SER A 110 2.07 -3.10 -3.49
CA SER A 110 2.74 -2.00 -4.17
C SER A 110 4.11 -1.73 -3.55
N PRO A 111 5.22 -1.93 -4.28
CA PRO A 111 6.56 -1.62 -3.78
C PRO A 111 6.75 -0.11 -3.59
N ARG A 112 6.01 0.71 -4.33
CA ARG A 112 6.05 2.19 -4.24
C ARG A 112 5.65 2.78 -2.88
N LEU A 113 5.10 1.97 -1.98
CA LEU A 113 4.72 2.39 -0.62
C LEU A 113 5.80 2.06 0.42
N SER A 114 6.97 1.58 -0.01
CA SER A 114 8.09 1.18 0.85
C SER A 114 8.48 2.25 1.86
N TYR A 115 8.73 3.48 1.37
CA TYR A 115 9.06 4.64 2.22
C TYR A 115 7.97 4.91 3.25
N GLU A 116 6.70 4.89 2.84
CA GLU A 116 5.57 5.22 3.72
C GLU A 116 5.40 4.19 4.84
N ARG A 117 5.65 2.91 4.55
CA ARG A 117 5.63 1.85 5.57
C ARG A 117 6.73 2.01 6.61
N LEU A 118 7.94 2.39 6.20
CA LEU A 118 9.02 2.69 7.13
C LEU A 118 8.74 3.97 7.92
N ARG A 119 8.16 5.00 7.28
CA ARG A 119 7.78 6.26 7.93
C ARG A 119 6.82 5.99 9.08
N ILE A 120 5.70 5.30 8.81
CA ILE A 120 4.73 4.96 9.85
C ILE A 120 5.36 4.12 10.95
N ALA A 121 6.17 3.11 10.60
CA ALA A 121 6.87 2.33 11.62
C ALA A 121 7.66 3.24 12.57
N LYS A 122 8.47 4.16 12.05
CA LYS A 122 9.26 5.08 12.88
C LYS A 122 8.46 6.05 13.76
N LEU A 123 7.16 6.24 13.50
CA LEU A 123 6.30 7.08 14.33
C LEU A 123 5.68 6.33 15.52
N VAL A 124 5.67 5.00 15.48
CA VAL A 124 5.13 4.17 16.57
C VAL A 124 6.07 4.20 17.75
N GLN A 125 5.55 4.53 18.92
CA GLN A 125 6.31 4.48 20.17
C GLN A 125 6.30 3.07 20.77
N ARG A 126 7.34 2.78 21.56
CA ARG A 126 7.48 1.51 22.27
C ARG A 126 6.27 1.28 23.18
N GLY A 127 5.68 0.09 23.11
CA GLY A 127 4.54 -0.29 23.93
C GLY A 127 3.17 0.16 23.42
N GLU A 128 3.09 0.88 22.29
CA GLU A 128 1.80 1.21 21.67
C GLU A 128 1.05 -0.05 21.21
N VAL A 129 -0.27 -0.02 21.32
CA VAL A 129 -1.18 -0.94 20.65
C VAL A 129 -1.64 -0.30 19.33
N VAL A 130 -1.33 -0.96 18.22
CA VAL A 130 -1.65 -0.46 16.88
C VAL A 130 -2.76 -1.29 16.24
N LEU A 131 -3.76 -0.63 15.65
CA LEU A 131 -4.75 -1.24 14.78
C LEU A 131 -4.48 -0.86 13.32
N ASN A 132 -4.19 -1.84 12.49
CA ASN A 132 -4.17 -1.69 11.04
C ASN A 132 -5.47 -2.23 10.45
N MET A 133 -6.37 -1.34 10.03
CA MET A 133 -7.71 -1.70 9.58
C MET A 133 -7.75 -2.32 8.17
N PHE A 134 -6.67 -2.21 7.38
CA PHE A 134 -6.60 -2.75 6.02
C PHE A 134 -5.21 -3.34 5.75
N ALA A 135 -4.93 -4.47 6.40
CA ALA A 135 -3.58 -4.97 6.57
C ALA A 135 -2.95 -5.56 5.29
N GLY A 136 -3.75 -6.03 4.34
CA GLY A 136 -3.29 -6.79 3.19
C GLY A 136 -2.43 -7.97 3.63
N VAL A 137 -1.25 -8.10 3.03
CA VAL A 137 -0.26 -9.14 3.39
C VAL A 137 0.63 -8.76 4.59
N GLY A 138 0.29 -7.68 5.31
CA GLY A 138 0.93 -7.29 6.57
C GLY A 138 2.05 -6.28 6.49
N CYS A 139 2.22 -5.57 5.38
CA CYS A 139 3.42 -4.77 5.15
C CYS A 139 3.63 -3.65 6.20
N TYR A 140 2.56 -2.92 6.57
CA TYR A 140 2.66 -1.93 7.65
C TYR A 140 2.90 -2.62 9.00
N SER A 141 2.11 -3.64 9.31
CA SER A 141 2.11 -4.30 10.62
C SER A 141 3.44 -4.96 10.96
N ILE A 142 4.04 -5.65 10.00
CA ILE A 142 5.34 -6.30 10.15
C ILE A 142 6.46 -5.25 10.21
N SER A 143 6.40 -4.21 9.37
CA SER A 143 7.36 -3.10 9.44
C SER A 143 7.35 -2.46 10.83
N ILE A 144 6.17 -2.17 11.40
CA ILE A 144 6.02 -1.63 12.75
C ILE A 144 6.60 -2.59 13.79
N ALA A 145 6.24 -3.88 13.74
CA ALA A 145 6.74 -4.87 14.69
C ALA A 145 8.28 -5.01 14.65
N LYS A 146 8.91 -4.88 13.48
CA LYS A 146 10.37 -5.01 13.32
C LYS A 146 11.15 -3.78 13.76
N HIS A 147 10.55 -2.59 13.70
CA HIS A 147 11.29 -1.33 13.85
C HIS A 147 10.92 -0.52 15.11
N SER A 148 9.86 -0.88 15.84
CA SER A 148 9.26 0.04 16.83
C SER A 148 8.83 -0.58 18.15
N GLN A 149 8.97 -1.89 18.33
CA GLN A 149 8.62 -2.60 19.58
C GLN A 149 7.22 -2.23 20.14
N PRO A 150 6.15 -2.29 19.34
CA PRO A 150 4.80 -2.10 19.85
C PRO A 150 4.44 -3.23 20.82
N LEU A 151 3.44 -3.01 21.68
CA LEU A 151 2.90 -4.06 22.53
C LEU A 151 2.16 -5.11 21.68
N LYS A 152 1.26 -4.64 20.80
CA LYS A 152 0.49 -5.48 19.87
C LYS A 152 0.18 -4.72 18.59
N VAL A 153 0.06 -5.46 17.49
CA VAL A 153 -0.42 -4.94 16.20
C VAL A 153 -1.58 -5.80 15.68
N TYR A 154 -2.81 -5.33 15.88
CA TYR A 154 -4.00 -5.97 15.31
C TYR A 154 -4.10 -5.64 13.83
N SER A 155 -4.17 -6.67 12.99
CA SER A 155 -4.06 -6.55 11.54
C SER A 155 -5.27 -7.17 10.87
N VAL A 156 -6.20 -6.32 10.43
CA VAL A 156 -7.49 -6.74 9.88
C VAL A 156 -7.48 -6.65 8.36
N ASP A 157 -7.97 -7.69 7.68
CA ASP A 157 -8.26 -7.62 6.25
C ASP A 157 -9.44 -8.54 5.87
N VAL A 158 -10.24 -8.11 4.91
CA VAL A 158 -11.42 -8.86 4.43
C VAL A 158 -11.02 -9.96 3.43
N ASN A 159 -9.91 -9.77 2.71
CA ASN A 159 -9.45 -10.72 1.72
C ASN A 159 -8.75 -11.91 2.37
N SER A 160 -9.42 -13.06 2.37
CA SER A 160 -8.90 -14.31 2.95
C SER A 160 -7.54 -14.74 2.38
N SER A 161 -7.27 -14.48 1.10
CA SER A 161 -5.96 -14.76 0.49
C SER A 161 -4.87 -13.85 1.04
N ALA A 162 -5.17 -12.56 1.22
CA ALA A 162 -4.24 -11.62 1.83
C ALA A 162 -3.93 -12.00 3.29
N VAL A 163 -4.96 -12.39 4.06
CA VAL A 163 -4.78 -12.86 5.45
C VAL A 163 -3.97 -14.16 5.52
N LYS A 164 -4.13 -15.08 4.55
CA LYS A 164 -3.28 -16.28 4.45
C LYS A 164 -1.80 -15.89 4.30
N TYR A 165 -1.48 -14.96 3.39
CA TYR A 165 -0.11 -14.45 3.25
C TYR A 165 0.36 -13.66 4.47
N LEU A 166 -0.51 -12.87 5.11
CA LEU A 166 -0.20 -12.18 6.36
C LEU A 166 0.26 -13.17 7.43
N ARG A 167 -0.47 -14.27 7.65
CA ARG A 167 -0.08 -15.33 8.61
C ARG A 167 1.29 -15.93 8.28
N GLU A 168 1.56 -16.20 7.00
CA GLU A 168 2.87 -16.69 6.56
C GLU A 168 3.97 -15.65 6.81
N ASN A 169 3.71 -14.39 6.46
CA ASN A 169 4.66 -13.30 6.61
C ASN A 169 4.98 -12.99 8.08
N ILE A 170 4.01 -13.12 8.99
CA ILE A 170 4.23 -13.01 10.43
C ILE A 170 5.28 -14.04 10.89
N ARG A 171 5.16 -15.29 10.43
CA ARG A 171 6.13 -16.36 10.74
C ARG A 171 7.49 -16.08 10.10
N LEU A 172 7.50 -15.72 8.81
CA LEU A 172 8.74 -15.41 8.07
C LEU A 172 9.56 -14.30 8.71
N ASN A 173 8.90 -13.31 9.34
CA ASN A 173 9.57 -12.17 9.98
C ASN A 173 9.82 -12.36 11.48
N ARG A 174 9.35 -13.47 12.06
CA ARG A 174 9.45 -13.80 13.49
C ARG A 174 8.79 -12.74 14.39
N VAL A 175 7.54 -12.40 14.08
CA VAL A 175 6.76 -11.39 14.81
C VAL A 175 5.41 -11.91 15.31
N ALA A 176 5.29 -13.24 15.50
CA ALA A 176 4.06 -13.90 15.93
C ALA A 176 3.57 -13.46 17.31
N ASP A 177 4.50 -13.10 18.20
CA ASP A 177 4.16 -12.63 19.55
C ASP A 177 3.58 -11.20 19.56
N VAL A 178 3.70 -10.46 18.45
CA VAL A 178 3.34 -9.04 18.37
C VAL A 178 2.18 -8.81 17.41
N VAL A 179 2.22 -9.38 16.21
CA VAL A 179 1.25 -9.14 15.14
C VAL A 179 0.13 -10.16 15.19
N VAL A 180 -1.11 -9.70 15.35
CA VAL A 180 -2.31 -10.55 15.43
C VAL A 180 -3.12 -10.41 14.13
N PRO A 181 -3.19 -11.46 13.30
CA PRO A 181 -3.93 -11.44 12.04
C PRO A 181 -5.41 -11.76 12.26
N ILE A 182 -6.30 -10.89 11.79
CA ILE A 182 -7.75 -11.06 11.90
C ILE A 182 -8.35 -10.98 10.49
N GLN A 183 -9.09 -12.02 10.10
CA GLN A 183 -9.87 -11.99 8.87
C GLN A 183 -11.25 -11.43 9.16
N GLY A 184 -11.62 -10.35 8.49
CA GLY A 184 -12.94 -9.75 8.68
C GLY A 184 -13.04 -8.35 8.09
N ASP A 185 -14.25 -7.82 8.13
CA ASP A 185 -14.50 -6.41 7.86
C ASP A 185 -14.06 -5.57 9.07
N ALA A 186 -13.22 -4.57 8.84
CA ALA A 186 -12.61 -3.81 9.93
C ALA A 186 -13.60 -3.01 10.76
N LYS A 187 -14.74 -2.59 10.20
CA LYS A 187 -15.82 -1.98 10.98
C LYS A 187 -16.36 -3.00 11.98
N ARG A 188 -16.74 -4.19 11.51
CA ARG A 188 -17.34 -5.24 12.37
C ARG A 188 -16.35 -5.72 13.43
N VAL A 189 -15.10 -5.95 13.04
CA VAL A 189 -14.05 -6.38 13.98
C VAL A 189 -13.83 -5.31 15.05
N THR A 190 -13.78 -4.03 14.67
CA THR A 190 -13.66 -2.95 15.65
C THR A 190 -14.85 -2.91 16.61
N GLU A 191 -16.07 -2.91 16.09
CA GLU A 191 -17.30 -2.88 16.90
C GLU A 191 -17.39 -4.06 17.87
N GLN A 192 -16.90 -5.23 17.50
CA GLN A 192 -17.06 -6.44 18.32
C GLN A 192 -15.88 -6.72 19.26
N GLN A 193 -14.67 -6.31 18.89
CA GLN A 193 -13.45 -6.84 19.54
C GLN A 193 -12.41 -5.77 19.89
N LEU A 194 -12.41 -4.60 19.22
CA LEU A 194 -11.30 -3.64 19.31
C LEU A 194 -11.75 -2.21 19.65
N GLN A 195 -12.91 -2.04 20.29
CA GLN A 195 -13.33 -0.74 20.81
C GLN A 195 -12.41 -0.30 21.96
N ASN A 196 -11.99 0.97 21.97
CA ASN A 196 -11.17 1.52 23.05
C ASN A 196 -9.83 0.80 23.30
N VAL A 197 -9.25 0.15 22.27
CA VAL A 197 -8.05 -0.70 22.41
C VAL A 197 -6.76 -0.02 21.92
N ALA A 198 -6.83 0.77 20.85
CA ALA A 198 -5.65 1.21 20.10
C ALA A 198 -5.13 2.58 20.57
N ASP A 199 -3.81 2.71 20.69
CA ASP A 199 -3.12 4.00 20.78
C ASP A 199 -2.96 4.63 19.39
N ARG A 200 -2.91 3.79 18.34
CA ARG A 200 -2.72 4.22 16.96
C ARG A 200 -3.54 3.39 15.97
N VAL A 201 -4.20 4.06 15.03
CA VAL A 201 -5.01 3.41 13.98
C VAL A 201 -4.51 3.79 12.58
N LEU A 202 -4.36 2.79 11.71
CA LEU A 202 -3.99 2.97 10.31
C LEU A 202 -5.19 2.72 9.40
N LEU A 203 -5.42 3.64 8.46
CA LEU A 203 -6.44 3.52 7.41
C LEU A 203 -5.80 3.46 6.01
N PRO A 204 -4.95 2.46 5.67
CA PRO A 204 -4.22 2.41 4.41
C PRO A 204 -5.07 1.95 3.20
N LEU A 205 -6.38 2.21 3.22
CA LEU A 205 -7.31 2.00 2.09
C LEU A 205 -7.93 3.35 1.67
N PRO A 206 -7.27 4.11 0.78
CA PRO A 206 -7.67 5.49 0.47
C PRO A 206 -9.09 5.68 -0.05
N GLU A 207 -9.65 4.66 -0.71
CA GLU A 207 -11.02 4.69 -1.26
C GLU A 207 -12.11 4.60 -0.18
N ARG A 208 -11.79 4.03 0.99
CA ARG A 208 -12.75 3.82 2.08
C ARG A 208 -12.34 4.43 3.41
N ALA A 209 -11.12 4.97 3.52
CA ALA A 209 -10.63 5.53 4.77
C ALA A 209 -11.58 6.59 5.37
N TYR A 210 -12.22 7.41 4.53
CA TYR A 210 -13.18 8.42 5.01
C TYR A 210 -14.45 7.80 5.59
N GLU A 211 -14.97 6.74 4.98
CA GLU A 211 -16.09 5.94 5.50
C GLU A 211 -15.72 5.28 6.83
N TYR A 212 -14.47 4.84 7.00
CA TYR A 212 -14.02 4.08 8.18
C TYR A 212 -13.50 4.95 9.33
N LEU A 213 -13.50 6.27 9.17
CA LEU A 213 -12.97 7.18 10.18
C LEU A 213 -13.74 7.08 11.51
N ASP A 214 -15.05 6.85 11.48
CA ASP A 214 -15.88 6.65 12.68
C ASP A 214 -15.42 5.43 13.48
N TYR A 215 -15.07 4.35 12.79
CA TYR A 215 -14.58 3.13 13.42
C TYR A 215 -13.13 3.27 13.87
N ALA A 216 -12.31 4.07 13.19
CA ALA A 216 -10.99 4.42 13.69
C ALA A 216 -11.08 5.19 15.01
N MET A 217 -12.03 6.14 15.11
CA MET A 217 -12.32 6.86 16.36
C MET A 217 -12.81 5.90 17.46
N LEU A 218 -13.72 4.98 17.13
CA LEU A 218 -14.23 3.98 18.07
C LEU A 218 -13.14 3.03 18.60
N ALA A 219 -12.12 2.76 17.80
CA ALA A 219 -11.00 1.89 18.19
C ALA A 219 -10.01 2.57 19.14
N LEU A 220 -9.90 3.90 19.10
CA LEU A 220 -8.96 4.64 19.93
C LEU A 220 -9.31 4.49 21.41
N LYS A 221 -8.29 4.35 22.25
CA LYS A 221 -8.46 4.37 23.72
C LYS A 221 -9.18 5.64 24.18
N PRO A 222 -9.80 5.65 25.37
CA PRO A 222 -10.50 6.83 25.88
C PRO A 222 -9.58 8.04 26.03
N ALA A 223 -8.28 7.86 26.26
CA ALA A 223 -7.30 8.96 26.31
C ALA A 223 -7.02 9.61 24.94
N GLY A 224 -7.56 9.05 23.85
CA GLY A 224 -7.27 9.45 22.48
C GLY A 224 -6.10 8.65 21.89
N GLY A 225 -5.48 9.22 20.86
CA GLY A 225 -4.37 8.57 20.15
C GLY A 225 -4.20 9.11 18.73
N CYS A 226 -3.45 8.37 17.90
CA CYS A 226 -3.11 8.83 16.55
C CYS A 226 -3.84 8.05 15.45
N ILE A 227 -4.38 8.75 14.46
CA ILE A 227 -4.96 8.17 13.24
C ILE A 227 -4.11 8.55 12.04
N HIS A 228 -3.68 7.56 11.28
CA HIS A 228 -3.04 7.74 9.97
C HIS A 228 -4.07 7.54 8.87
N PHE A 229 -4.62 8.65 8.41
CA PHE A 229 -5.63 8.70 7.37
C PHE A 229 -4.98 8.78 5.99
N TYR A 230 -5.34 7.87 5.07
CA TYR A 230 -4.93 7.97 3.68
C TYR A 230 -6.15 8.27 2.81
N GLY A 231 -6.02 9.19 1.85
CA GLY A 231 -7.12 9.56 0.96
C GLY A 231 -6.67 9.73 -0.48
N PHE A 232 -7.61 9.65 -1.41
CA PHE A 232 -7.41 10.13 -2.78
C PHE A 232 -8.08 11.48 -2.95
N GLU A 233 -7.30 12.45 -3.42
CA GLU A 233 -7.80 13.80 -3.65
C GLU A 233 -7.41 14.27 -5.05
N TYR A 234 -8.40 14.82 -5.74
CA TYR A 234 -8.18 15.56 -6.97
C TYR A 234 -7.80 17.01 -6.65
N ALA A 235 -6.72 17.50 -7.25
CA ALA A 235 -6.31 18.89 -7.11
C ALA A 235 -5.77 19.43 -8.45
N ASN A 236 -6.37 20.53 -8.91
CA ASN A 236 -5.85 21.29 -10.05
C ASN A 236 -4.66 22.18 -9.63
N ASN A 237 -4.05 22.89 -10.59
CA ASN A 237 -2.82 23.66 -10.37
C ASN A 237 -2.95 24.80 -9.34
N LYS A 238 -4.18 25.21 -8.99
CA LYS A 238 -4.46 26.24 -7.99
C LYS A 238 -4.85 25.66 -6.62
N GLU A 239 -4.95 24.33 -6.51
CA GLU A 239 -5.43 23.65 -5.32
C GLU A 239 -4.31 22.88 -4.62
N ASN A 240 -4.37 22.78 -3.29
CA ASN A 240 -3.50 21.92 -2.51
C ASN A 240 -4.26 20.66 -2.07
N ALA A 241 -3.87 19.50 -2.62
CA ALA A 241 -4.52 18.21 -2.32
C ALA A 241 -4.50 17.85 -0.83
N VAL A 242 -3.39 18.16 -0.12
CA VAL A 242 -3.27 17.91 1.32
C VAL A 242 -4.25 18.78 2.09
N LYS A 243 -4.32 20.08 1.78
CA LYS A 243 -5.24 20.98 2.46
C LYS A 243 -6.71 20.63 2.20
N LYS A 244 -7.05 20.17 0.99
CA LYS A 244 -8.39 19.68 0.66
C LYS A 244 -8.78 18.46 1.52
N ALA A 245 -7.89 17.47 1.63
CA ALA A 245 -8.11 16.34 2.52
C ALA A 245 -8.23 16.78 3.98
N GLU A 246 -7.35 17.68 4.43
CA GLU A 246 -7.35 18.19 5.81
C GLU A 246 -8.68 18.85 6.15
N THR A 247 -9.19 19.75 5.31
CA THR A 247 -10.49 20.41 5.51
C THR A 247 -11.62 19.40 5.60
N LYS A 248 -11.73 18.49 4.62
CA LYS A 248 -12.77 17.46 4.55
C LYS A 248 -12.74 16.51 5.76
N VAL A 249 -11.56 16.03 6.15
CA VAL A 249 -11.41 15.14 7.30
C VAL A 249 -11.68 15.87 8.61
N SER A 250 -11.23 17.12 8.73
CA SER A 250 -11.47 17.96 9.92
C SER A 250 -12.95 18.23 10.13
N GLU A 251 -13.72 18.51 9.08
CA GLU A 251 -15.17 18.70 9.17
C GLU A 251 -15.89 17.48 9.75
N LYS A 252 -15.47 16.27 9.36
CA LYS A 252 -16.00 15.03 9.93
C LYS A 252 -15.56 14.85 11.39
N LEU A 253 -14.28 15.05 11.70
CA LEU A 253 -13.76 14.85 13.06
C LEU A 253 -14.37 15.80 14.08
N ARG A 254 -14.69 17.05 13.71
CA ARG A 254 -15.41 17.99 14.59
C ARG A 254 -16.78 17.48 15.04
N ARG A 255 -17.38 16.53 14.31
CA ARG A 255 -18.65 15.88 14.67
C ARG A 255 -18.44 14.63 15.54
N LEU A 256 -17.23 14.08 15.56
CA LEU A 256 -16.89 12.82 16.22
C LEU A 256 -16.12 13.02 17.54
N CYS A 257 -15.42 14.14 17.71
CA CYS A 257 -14.61 14.40 18.90
C CYS A 257 -14.52 15.90 19.23
N ARG A 258 -14.17 16.19 20.49
CA ARG A 258 -14.04 17.56 21.01
C ARG A 258 -12.75 18.23 20.55
N ALA A 259 -11.64 17.50 20.52
CA ALA A 259 -10.33 18.04 20.19
C ALA A 259 -9.52 17.08 19.32
N PHE A 260 -8.96 17.62 18.24
CA PHE A 260 -7.97 16.92 17.42
C PHE A 260 -7.03 17.94 16.80
N GLN A 261 -5.86 17.47 16.37
CA GLN A 261 -4.87 18.23 15.65
C GLN A 261 -4.37 17.41 14.47
N VAL A 262 -4.34 18.01 13.29
CA VAL A 262 -3.61 17.44 12.15
C VAL A 262 -2.16 17.85 12.29
N GLU A 263 -1.30 16.93 12.73
CA GLU A 263 0.11 17.21 13.03
C GLU A 263 0.96 17.20 11.77
N PHE A 264 0.57 16.41 10.78
CA PHE A 264 1.31 16.25 9.54
C PHE A 264 0.40 15.90 8.36
N GLY A 265 0.77 16.39 7.18
CA GLY A 265 0.11 16.01 5.94
C GLY A 265 1.08 16.04 4.76
N ARG A 266 1.00 15.04 3.88
CA ARG A 266 1.81 15.02 2.64
C ARG A 266 1.13 14.29 1.50
N ILE A 267 1.63 14.55 0.28
CA ILE A 267 1.40 13.68 -0.86
C ILE A 267 2.31 12.45 -0.74
N VAL A 268 1.71 11.26 -0.67
CA VAL A 268 2.43 9.98 -0.70
C VAL A 268 2.93 9.71 -2.10
N ARG A 269 2.05 9.84 -3.11
CA ARG A 269 2.37 9.68 -4.53
C ARG A 269 1.28 10.24 -5.45
N PRO A 270 1.59 10.61 -6.69
CA PRO A 270 0.57 10.74 -7.73
C PRO A 270 0.01 9.36 -8.12
N ILE A 271 -1.30 9.29 -8.35
CA ILE A 271 -1.99 8.06 -8.80
C ILE A 271 -2.64 8.20 -10.18
N GLY A 272 -2.71 9.42 -10.70
CA GLY A 272 -3.20 9.74 -12.04
C GLY A 272 -3.05 11.23 -12.32
N PRO A 273 -3.45 11.71 -13.51
CA PRO A 273 -3.43 13.13 -13.84
C PRO A 273 -4.24 13.93 -12.81
N ARG A 274 -3.57 14.82 -12.07
CA ARG A 274 -4.18 15.65 -11.02
C ARG A 274 -4.82 14.89 -9.85
N TRP A 275 -4.56 13.58 -9.72
CA TRP A 275 -5.03 12.75 -8.61
C TRP A 275 -3.87 12.34 -7.73
N TYR A 276 -4.00 12.58 -6.44
CA TYR A 276 -2.95 12.37 -5.44
C TYR A 276 -3.43 11.44 -4.34
N GLN A 277 -2.56 10.51 -3.94
CA GLN A 277 -2.70 9.82 -2.68
C GLN A 277 -2.07 10.70 -1.59
N VAL A 278 -2.87 11.12 -0.63
CA VAL A 278 -2.44 11.92 0.50
C VAL A 278 -2.49 11.10 1.79
N VAL A 279 -1.68 11.51 2.77
CA VAL A 279 -1.75 11.03 4.14
C VAL A 279 -1.87 12.21 5.08
N LEU A 280 -2.68 12.06 6.12
CA LEU A 280 -2.77 12.95 7.26
C LEU A 280 -2.48 12.14 8.53
N ASP A 281 -1.58 12.64 9.37
CA ASP A 281 -1.37 12.10 10.71
C ASP A 281 -2.11 13.00 11.68
N ILE A 282 -3.06 12.42 12.39
CA ILE A 282 -4.05 13.15 13.18
C ILE A 282 -3.95 12.68 14.62
N HIS A 283 -3.68 13.61 15.53
CA HIS A 283 -3.70 13.33 16.95
C HIS A 283 -5.06 13.74 17.54
N VAL A 284 -5.76 12.78 18.12
CA VAL A 284 -7.05 12.97 18.79
C VAL A 284 -6.80 13.09 20.28
N LYS A 285 -7.41 14.10 20.91
CA LYS A 285 -7.45 14.24 22.37
C LYS A 285 -8.91 14.15 22.79
N THR A 286 -9.19 13.26 23.73
CA THR A 286 -10.56 13.06 24.22
C THR A 286 -10.74 13.66 25.59
#